data_AF-A0A8B9BDP2-F1
#
_entry.id   AF-A0A8B9BDP2-F1
#
_cell.length_a   1.000
_cell.length_b   1.000
_cell.length_c   1.000
_cell.angle_alpha   90.00
_cell.angle_beta   90.00
_cell.angle_gamma   90.00
#
_symmetry.space_group_name_H-M   'P 1'
#
loop_
_entity.id
_entity.type
_entity.pdbx_description
1 polymer ?
#
loop_
_entity_poly.entity_id
_entity_poly.type
_entity_poly.pdbx_seq_one_letter_code
_entity_poly.pdbx_strand_id
1 'polypeptide(L)'
;LFKMANAKFPRSPRLPVPPPPLPGSLGMLRVLRGAGAGAGARLLGPGRGGGGTRARLRLLGLQQRPSPPPAPVPAAVGRWLLACSGAVAGAVVLGGVTRLTESGLSMVDWHLVKEMKPPRTQQEWEAEFRKYQQFPEFRILNHDMTLTEFKFIWYMEYSHRMWGRVVGLAYILPAAYFWRKGWLSRPMKGCVLALCGLVCFQGLLGWYMVKSGLEEKPDSYDIPRVSQYRLAAHLGSALVLYSASLWTGLSLLLPRHQLPETRQLLRLRHFAHGTTALVFLTALSGAFVAGLDAGLVYNSFPKMGERWIPDDLLAFSPTLRNIFENPTTVQFDHRILGVATVTAITALYLFSRKIPLPRRTRMAAASLLAVACMQVGLGISTLLLYVPTPLAATHQSGSLALLSAALWLAAELRRLPK
;
A
#
# COMPACT_ATOMS: atom_id res chain seq x y z
N LEU A 1 -29.36 -8.27 12.52
CA LEU A 1 -28.50 -7.69 11.47
C LEU A 1 -27.03 -8.11 11.51
N PHE A 2 -26.56 -8.96 12.45
CA PHE A 2 -25.24 -9.59 12.37
C PHE A 2 -25.25 -10.96 13.09
N LYS A 3 -25.80 -12.00 12.45
CA LYS A 3 -25.84 -13.35 13.03
C LYS A 3 -25.54 -14.50 12.05
N MET A 4 -25.05 -14.22 10.84
CA MET A 4 -24.86 -15.24 9.80
C MET A 4 -23.45 -15.21 9.18
N ALA A 5 -22.40 -15.22 10.01
CA ALA A 5 -21.03 -15.40 9.54
C ALA A 5 -20.28 -16.44 10.37
N ASN A 6 -20.92 -17.58 10.63
CA ASN A 6 -20.30 -18.77 11.21
C ASN A 6 -20.64 -19.98 10.31
N ALA A 7 -20.21 -19.93 9.05
CA ALA A 7 -20.15 -21.13 8.23
C ALA A 7 -18.94 -21.95 8.70
N LYS A 8 -19.20 -23.16 9.22
CA LYS A 8 -18.17 -24.11 9.64
C LYS A 8 -17.42 -24.60 8.41
N PHE A 9 -16.14 -24.24 8.27
CA PHE A 9 -15.25 -24.89 7.31
C PHE A 9 -14.97 -26.35 7.75
N PRO A 10 -15.13 -27.35 6.87
CA PRO A 10 -14.65 -28.71 7.15
C PRO A 10 -13.12 -28.76 7.11
N ARG A 11 -12.51 -29.50 8.05
CA ARG A 11 -11.06 -29.72 8.13
C ARG A 11 -10.59 -30.49 6.88
N SER A 12 -9.59 -29.97 6.18
CA SER A 12 -8.95 -30.67 5.06
C SER A 12 -8.16 -31.91 5.54
N PRO A 13 -8.18 -33.03 4.79
CA PRO A 13 -7.39 -34.21 5.12
C PRO A 13 -5.90 -34.00 4.79
N ARG A 14 -5.01 -34.48 5.67
CA ARG A 14 -3.55 -34.41 5.50
C ARG A 14 -3.12 -35.33 4.35
N LEU A 15 -2.46 -34.78 3.33
CA LEU A 15 -1.77 -35.58 2.32
C LEU A 15 -0.40 -36.07 2.83
N PRO A 16 0.05 -37.28 2.45
CA PRO A 16 1.33 -37.84 2.88
C PRO A 16 2.53 -37.23 2.14
N VAL A 17 3.64 -37.08 2.87
CA VAL A 17 4.92 -36.49 2.42
C VAL A 17 5.76 -37.54 1.66
N PRO A 18 6.31 -37.24 0.47
CA PRO A 18 7.26 -38.13 -0.20
C PRO A 18 8.69 -38.04 0.39
N PRO A 19 9.49 -39.12 0.33
CA PRO A 19 10.81 -39.18 0.97
C PRO A 19 11.90 -38.39 0.21
N PRO A 20 12.98 -37.95 0.90
CA PRO A 20 14.03 -37.13 0.32
C PRO A 20 15.06 -37.94 -0.51
N PRO A 21 15.70 -37.33 -1.52
CA PRO A 21 16.84 -37.94 -2.21
C PRO A 21 18.17 -37.69 -1.46
N LEU A 22 19.07 -38.68 -1.55
CA LEU A 22 20.42 -38.70 -0.96
C LEU A 22 21.47 -37.91 -1.77
N PRO A 23 22.61 -37.50 -1.17
CA PRO A 23 23.46 -36.43 -1.67
C PRO A 23 24.60 -36.90 -2.59
N GLY A 24 24.95 -36.06 -3.57
CA GLY A 24 26.09 -36.24 -4.48
C GLY A 24 26.97 -34.97 -4.57
N SER A 25 28.28 -35.20 -4.52
CA SER A 25 29.43 -34.34 -4.28
C SER A 25 29.73 -33.16 -5.23
N LEU A 26 30.07 -32.01 -4.62
CA LEU A 26 31.27 -31.15 -4.76
C LEU A 26 32.08 -31.14 -6.08
N GLY A 27 32.29 -29.94 -6.62
CA GLY A 27 33.35 -29.59 -7.58
C GLY A 27 33.71 -28.10 -7.53
N MET A 28 34.97 -27.81 -7.19
CA MET A 28 35.62 -26.49 -7.00
C MET A 28 35.59 -25.55 -8.21
N LEU A 29 35.49 -24.23 -7.97
CA LEU A 29 35.80 -23.18 -8.95
C LEU A 29 37.13 -22.48 -8.58
N ARG A 30 38.05 -22.40 -9.55
CA ARG A 30 39.32 -21.68 -9.46
C ARG A 30 39.27 -20.41 -10.31
N VAL A 31 39.92 -19.39 -9.76
CA VAL A 31 40.21 -18.03 -10.25
C VAL A 31 40.81 -17.98 -11.67
N LEU A 32 40.52 -16.92 -12.45
CA LEU A 32 41.53 -16.16 -13.22
C LEU A 32 41.04 -14.81 -13.77
N ARG A 33 41.98 -13.85 -13.80
CA ARG A 33 41.93 -12.45 -14.25
C ARG A 33 42.18 -12.31 -15.75
N GLY A 34 41.74 -11.18 -16.33
CA GLY A 34 42.35 -10.49 -17.49
C GLY A 34 41.75 -9.08 -17.56
N ALA A 35 42.48 -7.97 -17.36
CA ALA A 35 43.56 -7.35 -18.14
C ALA A 35 43.10 -6.73 -19.47
N GLY A 36 43.13 -5.39 -19.52
CA GLY A 36 42.99 -4.58 -20.74
C GLY A 36 43.61 -3.21 -20.49
N ALA A 37 44.72 -2.95 -21.17
CA ALA A 37 45.63 -1.81 -20.99
C ALA A 37 45.23 -0.58 -21.82
N GLY A 38 45.76 0.58 -21.44
CA GLY A 38 45.74 1.80 -22.26
C GLY A 38 46.67 2.86 -21.67
N ALA A 39 47.89 2.90 -22.18
CA ALA A 39 48.97 3.83 -21.81
C ALA A 39 48.75 5.25 -22.36
N GLY A 40 49.42 6.24 -21.75
CA GLY A 40 49.56 7.58 -22.31
C GLY A 40 50.27 8.52 -21.35
N ALA A 41 51.50 8.88 -21.69
CA ALA A 41 52.52 9.44 -20.82
C ALA A 41 52.42 10.96 -20.57
N ARG A 42 53.06 11.33 -19.45
CA ARG A 42 53.59 12.63 -19.00
C ARG A 42 53.92 13.66 -20.09
N LEU A 43 53.80 14.94 -19.73
CA LEU A 43 54.95 15.87 -19.70
C LEU A 43 54.65 17.11 -18.82
N LEU A 44 55.67 17.50 -18.05
CA LEU A 44 55.77 18.67 -17.17
C LEU A 44 56.27 19.89 -17.98
N GLY A 45 55.90 21.11 -17.57
CA GLY A 45 56.76 22.28 -17.78
C GLY A 45 56.04 23.64 -17.82
N PRO A 46 56.55 24.70 -17.16
CA PRO A 46 55.80 25.90 -16.78
C PRO A 46 56.10 27.14 -17.66
N GLY A 47 55.25 28.18 -17.59
CA GLY A 47 55.51 29.46 -18.26
C GLY A 47 54.73 30.64 -17.67
N ARG A 48 55.46 31.67 -17.24
CA ARG A 48 55.01 32.97 -16.73
C ARG A 48 54.50 33.88 -17.85
N GLY A 49 53.63 34.85 -17.48
CA GLY A 49 53.83 36.25 -17.90
C GLY A 49 52.73 36.92 -18.75
N GLY A 50 52.18 38.02 -18.22
CA GLY A 50 52.10 39.29 -18.97
C GLY A 50 50.80 39.65 -19.71
N GLY A 51 50.04 40.60 -19.12
CA GLY A 51 49.77 41.91 -19.76
C GLY A 51 48.68 42.06 -20.83
N GLY A 52 47.68 42.91 -20.51
CA GLY A 52 46.89 43.69 -21.48
C GLY A 52 45.61 43.00 -22.00
N THR A 53 44.49 43.64 -22.30
CA THR A 53 44.08 45.05 -22.28
C THR A 53 42.55 45.08 -22.28
N ARG A 54 41.98 46.15 -21.70
CA ARG A 54 40.55 46.47 -21.60
C ARG A 54 39.79 46.35 -22.93
N ALA A 55 38.62 45.71 -22.89
CA ALA A 55 37.48 46.05 -23.75
C ALA A 55 36.19 45.97 -22.91
N ARG A 56 35.79 47.12 -22.37
CA ARG A 56 34.61 47.28 -21.51
C ARG A 56 33.40 47.61 -22.39
N LEU A 57 32.69 46.59 -22.86
CA LEU A 57 31.38 46.78 -23.50
C LEU A 57 30.32 46.96 -22.41
N ARG A 58 29.81 48.19 -22.27
CA ARG A 58 28.57 48.50 -21.55
C ARG A 58 27.41 47.87 -22.31
N LEU A 59 27.02 46.67 -21.92
CA LEU A 59 25.68 46.12 -22.21
C LEU A 59 24.73 46.66 -21.15
N LEU A 60 23.73 47.41 -21.60
CA LEU A 60 22.63 47.92 -20.79
C LEU A 60 22.01 46.78 -19.98
N GLY A 61 22.02 46.96 -18.65
CA GLY A 61 21.35 46.07 -17.72
C GLY A 61 19.84 46.15 -17.92
N LEU A 62 19.30 45.24 -18.72
CA LEU A 62 17.95 44.73 -18.48
C LEU A 62 18.03 43.92 -17.17
N GLN A 63 17.87 44.62 -16.05
CA GLN A 63 17.50 43.99 -14.79
C GLN A 63 16.21 43.22 -15.06
N GLN A 64 16.31 41.91 -15.25
CA GLN A 64 15.17 41.02 -15.17
C GLN A 64 14.59 41.22 -13.77
N ARG A 65 13.47 41.94 -13.67
CA ARG A 65 12.71 41.99 -12.43
C ARG A 65 12.43 40.54 -12.07
N PRO A 66 12.80 40.07 -10.86
CA PRO A 66 12.45 38.72 -10.44
C PRO A 66 10.94 38.58 -10.62
N SER A 67 10.53 37.53 -11.33
CA SER A 67 9.11 37.24 -11.51
C SER A 67 8.46 37.17 -10.14
N PRO A 68 7.26 37.77 -9.95
CA PRO A 68 6.59 37.70 -8.67
C PRO A 68 6.47 36.23 -8.26
N PRO A 69 6.68 35.91 -6.97
CA PRO A 69 6.58 34.53 -6.51
C PRO A 69 5.20 33.99 -6.92
N PRO A 70 5.12 32.73 -7.40
CA PRO A 70 3.86 32.17 -7.84
C PRO A 70 2.85 32.28 -6.70
N ALA A 71 1.64 32.74 -7.04
CA ALA A 71 0.58 32.92 -6.06
C ALA A 71 0.39 31.63 -5.23
N PRO A 72 0.21 31.75 -3.91
CA PRO A 72 0.08 30.58 -3.04
C PRO A 72 -1.12 29.74 -3.48
N VAL A 73 -0.91 28.42 -3.56
CA VAL A 73 -1.98 27.47 -3.89
C VAL A 73 -3.09 27.61 -2.84
N PRO A 74 -4.37 27.78 -3.23
CA PRO A 74 -5.45 27.97 -2.26
C PRO A 74 -5.60 26.77 -1.31
N ALA A 75 -5.92 27.03 -0.04
CA ALA A 75 -6.19 26.00 0.96
C ALA A 75 -7.34 25.03 0.55
N ALA A 76 -8.22 25.47 -0.35
CA ALA A 76 -9.24 24.61 -0.96
C ALA A 76 -8.64 23.37 -1.66
N VAL A 77 -7.49 23.50 -2.33
CA VAL A 77 -6.80 22.38 -2.99
C VAL A 77 -6.29 21.39 -1.94
N GLY A 78 -5.75 21.89 -0.82
CA GLY A 78 -5.32 21.05 0.30
C GLY A 78 -6.48 20.26 0.92
N ARG A 79 -7.62 20.93 1.18
CA ARG A 79 -8.82 20.26 1.74
C ARG A 79 -9.40 19.22 0.79
N TRP A 80 -9.42 19.52 -0.51
CA TRP A 80 -9.83 18.57 -1.53
C TRP A 80 -8.95 17.31 -1.52
N LEU A 81 -7.63 17.45 -1.48
CA LEU A 81 -6.71 16.30 -1.42
C LEU A 81 -6.88 15.48 -0.14
N LEU A 82 -7.19 16.12 1.00
CA LEU A 82 -7.56 15.40 2.23
C LEU A 82 -8.88 14.62 2.05
N ALA A 83 -9.92 15.24 1.49
CA ALA A 83 -11.19 14.56 1.21
C ALA A 83 -10.99 13.36 0.27
N CYS A 84 -10.19 13.53 -0.79
CA CYS A 84 -9.80 12.46 -1.69
C CYS A 84 -9.04 11.33 -0.98
N SER A 85 -8.10 11.65 -0.09
CA SER A 85 -7.41 10.62 0.71
C SER A 85 -8.40 9.85 1.62
N GLY A 86 -9.39 10.53 2.20
CA GLY A 86 -10.48 9.89 2.94
C GLY A 86 -11.34 8.97 2.07
N ALA A 87 -11.65 9.38 0.83
CA ALA A 87 -12.38 8.55 -0.11
C ALA A 87 -11.58 7.29 -0.50
N VAL A 88 -10.27 7.41 -0.72
CA VAL A 88 -9.38 6.26 -0.96
C VAL A 88 -9.32 5.34 0.26
N ALA A 89 -9.24 5.89 1.48
CA ALA A 89 -9.30 5.08 2.70
C ALA A 89 -10.62 4.30 2.79
N GLY A 90 -11.76 4.93 2.49
CA GLY A 90 -13.05 4.25 2.40
C GLY A 90 -13.05 3.11 1.36
N ALA A 91 -12.40 3.32 0.20
CA ALA A 91 -12.28 2.29 -0.83
C ALA A 91 -11.47 1.08 -0.33
N VAL A 92 -10.35 1.33 0.35
CA VAL A 92 -9.50 0.27 0.92
C VAL A 92 -10.25 -0.51 2.00
N VAL A 93 -10.97 0.16 2.90
CA VAL A 93 -11.77 -0.52 3.94
C VAL A 93 -12.86 -1.38 3.31
N LEU A 94 -13.64 -0.80 2.39
CA LEU A 94 -14.72 -1.51 1.72
C LEU A 94 -14.20 -2.70 0.90
N GLY A 95 -13.11 -2.53 0.17
CA GLY A 95 -12.45 -3.62 -0.59
C GLY A 95 -11.87 -4.71 0.31
N GLY A 96 -11.36 -4.33 1.49
CA GLY A 96 -10.95 -5.28 2.52
C GLY A 96 -12.09 -6.16 2.99
N VAL A 97 -13.24 -5.56 3.30
CA VAL A 97 -14.44 -6.33 3.67
C VAL A 97 -14.89 -7.20 2.51
N THR A 98 -14.99 -6.67 1.28
CA THR A 98 -15.35 -7.45 0.08
C THR A 98 -14.43 -8.67 -0.12
N ARG A 99 -13.13 -8.56 0.18
CA ARG A 99 -12.21 -9.71 0.13
C ARG A 99 -12.44 -10.70 1.28
N LEU A 100 -12.60 -10.20 2.51
CA LEU A 100 -12.79 -11.03 3.70
C LEU A 100 -14.15 -11.74 3.71
N THR A 101 -15.13 -11.25 2.96
CA THR A 101 -16.43 -11.90 2.73
C THR A 101 -16.49 -12.66 1.41
N GLU A 102 -15.34 -12.88 0.76
CA GLU A 102 -15.20 -13.62 -0.51
C GLU A 102 -16.18 -13.14 -1.59
N SER A 103 -16.43 -11.83 -1.62
CA SER A 103 -17.43 -11.22 -2.48
C SER A 103 -16.84 -10.67 -3.78
N GLY A 104 -15.52 -10.67 -3.93
CA GLY A 104 -14.82 -9.97 -5.02
C GLY A 104 -14.97 -10.55 -6.44
N LEU A 105 -15.70 -11.66 -6.60
CA LEU A 105 -15.93 -12.36 -7.87
C LEU A 105 -17.42 -12.60 -8.16
N SER A 106 -18.31 -11.96 -7.39
CA SER A 106 -19.77 -12.09 -7.50
C SER A 106 -20.38 -11.36 -8.71
N MET A 107 -19.70 -10.33 -9.24
CA MET A 107 -20.11 -9.58 -10.43
C MET A 107 -19.22 -9.95 -11.63
N VAL A 108 -19.74 -10.86 -12.44
CA VAL A 108 -19.05 -11.46 -13.59
C VAL A 108 -18.82 -10.46 -14.73
N ASP A 109 -19.82 -9.64 -15.01
CA ASP A 109 -19.74 -8.64 -16.07
C ASP A 109 -18.86 -7.46 -15.61
N TRP A 110 -18.14 -6.84 -16.55
CA TRP A 110 -17.44 -5.58 -16.31
C TRP A 110 -17.77 -4.56 -17.39
N HIS A 111 -18.73 -3.69 -17.09
CA HIS A 111 -19.12 -2.57 -17.93
C HIS A 111 -18.94 -1.25 -17.17
N LEU A 112 -18.28 -0.28 -17.82
CA LEU A 112 -17.98 1.01 -17.20
C LEU A 112 -19.26 1.74 -16.72
N VAL A 113 -20.33 1.68 -17.52
CA VAL A 113 -21.60 2.43 -17.29
C VAL A 113 -22.82 1.52 -17.07
N LYS A 114 -22.93 0.39 -17.78
CA LYS A 114 -24.15 -0.45 -17.80
C LYS A 114 -24.47 -1.06 -16.43
N GLU A 115 -23.45 -1.38 -15.63
CA GLU A 115 -23.56 -1.97 -14.28
C GLU A 115 -23.80 -0.94 -13.16
N MET A 116 -24.01 0.35 -13.48
CA MET A 116 -24.39 1.32 -12.45
C MET A 116 -25.80 1.10 -11.90
N LYS A 117 -26.59 0.21 -12.52
CA LYS A 117 -27.96 -0.11 -12.08
C LYS A 117 -27.97 -1.52 -11.50
N PRO A 118 -28.23 -1.68 -10.18
CA PRO A 118 -28.36 -3.01 -9.60
C PRO A 118 -29.67 -3.68 -10.05
N PRO A 119 -29.75 -5.03 -10.03
CA PRO A 119 -31.00 -5.75 -10.28
C PRO A 119 -32.11 -5.28 -9.33
N ARG A 120 -33.28 -5.02 -9.87
CA ARG A 120 -34.46 -4.48 -9.15
C ARG A 120 -35.59 -5.47 -9.09
N THR A 121 -35.72 -6.35 -10.08
CA THR A 121 -36.77 -7.37 -10.12
C THR A 121 -36.23 -8.74 -9.70
N GLN A 122 -37.13 -9.62 -9.27
CA GLN A 122 -36.77 -10.99 -8.93
C GLN A 122 -36.17 -11.75 -10.12
N GLN A 123 -36.72 -11.53 -11.33
CA GLN A 123 -36.23 -12.15 -12.56
C GLN A 123 -34.80 -11.70 -12.91
N GLU A 124 -34.47 -10.41 -12.72
CA GLU A 124 -33.12 -9.90 -12.93
C GLU A 124 -32.14 -10.51 -11.93
N TRP A 125 -32.53 -10.64 -10.66
CA TRP A 125 -31.71 -11.28 -9.63
C TRP A 125 -31.42 -12.75 -9.94
N GLU A 126 -32.43 -13.49 -10.38
CA GLU A 126 -32.25 -14.89 -10.80
C GLU A 126 -31.37 -15.01 -12.04
N ALA A 127 -31.45 -14.06 -12.98
CA ALA A 127 -30.58 -14.05 -14.15
C ALA A 127 -29.11 -13.83 -13.77
N GLU A 128 -28.82 -12.87 -12.90
CA GLU A 128 -27.45 -12.64 -12.39
C GLU A 128 -26.95 -13.84 -11.57
N PHE A 129 -27.81 -14.44 -10.73
CA PHE A 129 -27.42 -15.61 -9.95
C PHE A 129 -27.13 -16.82 -10.86
N ARG A 130 -27.94 -17.05 -11.90
CA ARG A 130 -27.67 -18.09 -12.91
C ARG A 130 -26.33 -17.90 -13.61
N LYS A 131 -25.90 -16.65 -13.86
CA LYS A 131 -24.55 -16.38 -14.38
C LYS A 131 -23.51 -16.80 -13.36
N TYR A 132 -23.63 -16.36 -12.10
CA TYR A 132 -22.69 -16.70 -11.03
C TYR A 132 -22.55 -18.21 -10.82
N GLN A 133 -23.64 -18.97 -10.94
CA GLN A 133 -23.65 -20.44 -10.84
C GLN A 133 -22.78 -21.14 -11.91
N GLN A 134 -22.44 -20.46 -12.99
CA GLN A 134 -21.56 -21.00 -14.04
C GLN A 134 -20.08 -20.90 -13.67
N PHE A 135 -19.71 -20.12 -12.64
CA PHE A 135 -18.32 -19.86 -12.29
C PHE A 135 -17.73 -20.90 -11.34
N PRO A 136 -16.40 -21.11 -11.38
CA PRO A 136 -15.71 -22.04 -10.50
C PRO A 136 -15.93 -21.78 -9.00
N GLU A 137 -16.02 -20.51 -8.59
CA GLU A 137 -16.23 -20.14 -7.19
C GLU A 137 -17.56 -20.70 -6.66
N PHE A 138 -18.64 -20.58 -7.42
CA PHE A 138 -19.91 -21.20 -7.08
C PHE A 138 -19.81 -22.73 -7.06
N ARG A 139 -19.23 -23.34 -8.10
CA ARG A 139 -19.15 -24.80 -8.22
C ARG A 139 -18.31 -25.46 -7.13
N ILE A 140 -17.26 -24.80 -6.65
CA ILE A 140 -16.29 -25.37 -5.71
C ILE A 140 -16.59 -24.96 -4.26
N LEU A 141 -16.85 -23.67 -4.00
CA LEU A 141 -16.97 -23.14 -2.64
C LEU A 141 -18.43 -22.89 -2.24
N ASN A 142 -19.25 -22.38 -3.16
CA ASN A 142 -20.56 -21.81 -2.84
C ASN A 142 -21.74 -22.60 -3.46
N HIS A 143 -21.60 -23.91 -3.68
CA HIS A 143 -22.57 -24.70 -4.46
C HIS A 143 -23.97 -24.79 -3.84
N ASP A 144 -24.05 -24.65 -2.51
CA ASP A 144 -25.30 -24.65 -1.74
C ASP A 144 -25.85 -23.24 -1.47
N MET A 145 -25.24 -22.19 -2.04
CA MET A 145 -25.60 -20.79 -1.76
C MET A 145 -27.01 -20.46 -2.24
N THR A 146 -27.76 -19.78 -1.40
CA THR A 146 -29.11 -19.27 -1.72
C THR A 146 -29.03 -17.93 -2.45
N LEU A 147 -30.13 -17.55 -3.14
CA LEU A 147 -30.24 -16.22 -3.77
C LEU A 147 -30.06 -15.07 -2.76
N THR A 148 -30.48 -15.26 -1.51
CA THR A 148 -30.33 -14.25 -0.45
C THR A 148 -28.87 -14.02 -0.07
N GLU A 149 -28.10 -15.10 0.04
CA GLU A 149 -26.65 -15.03 0.30
C GLU A 149 -25.90 -14.45 -0.90
N PHE A 150 -26.30 -14.83 -2.13
CA PHE A 150 -25.76 -14.23 -3.35
C PHE A 150 -25.98 -12.70 -3.39
N LYS A 151 -27.18 -12.22 -3.04
CA LYS A 151 -27.47 -10.78 -2.98
C LYS A 151 -26.50 -10.05 -2.05
N PHE A 152 -26.14 -10.65 -0.91
CA PHE A 152 -25.19 -10.03 0.03
C PHE A 152 -23.81 -9.84 -0.60
N ILE A 153 -23.22 -10.90 -1.17
CA ILE A 153 -21.89 -10.80 -1.79
C ILE A 153 -21.91 -9.86 -3.02
N TRP A 154 -22.99 -9.91 -3.81
CA TRP A 154 -23.17 -9.03 -4.96
C TRP A 154 -23.20 -7.55 -4.54
N TYR A 155 -23.96 -7.21 -3.49
CA TYR A 155 -24.02 -5.83 -3.00
C TYR A 155 -22.69 -5.34 -2.41
N MET A 156 -21.91 -6.24 -1.79
CA MET A 156 -20.58 -5.90 -1.29
C MET A 156 -19.64 -5.52 -2.44
N GLU A 157 -19.61 -6.31 -3.51
CA GLU A 157 -18.78 -6.01 -4.68
C GLU A 157 -19.28 -4.76 -5.42
N TYR A 158 -20.59 -4.67 -5.66
CA TYR A 158 -21.21 -3.50 -6.28
C TYR A 158 -20.85 -2.22 -5.52
N SER A 159 -20.98 -2.23 -4.20
CA SER A 159 -20.66 -1.07 -3.36
C SER A 159 -19.19 -0.68 -3.50
N HIS A 160 -18.26 -1.64 -3.50
CA HIS A 160 -16.84 -1.38 -3.71
C HIS A 160 -16.57 -0.78 -5.10
N ARG A 161 -17.14 -1.37 -6.15
CA ARG A 161 -17.03 -0.89 -7.54
C ARG A 161 -17.62 0.52 -7.72
N MET A 162 -18.75 0.82 -7.09
CA MET A 162 -19.36 2.15 -7.14
C MET A 162 -18.54 3.18 -6.37
N TRP A 163 -18.01 2.80 -5.21
CA TRP A 163 -17.12 3.67 -4.45
C TRP A 163 -15.83 4.00 -5.21
N GLY A 164 -15.26 3.03 -5.93
CA GLY A 164 -14.14 3.27 -6.84
C GLY A 164 -14.43 4.33 -7.91
N ARG A 165 -15.66 4.33 -8.48
CA ARG A 165 -16.10 5.38 -9.43
C ARG A 165 -16.24 6.74 -8.75
N VAL A 166 -16.77 6.79 -7.53
CA VAL A 166 -16.84 8.03 -6.73
C VAL A 166 -15.45 8.58 -6.48
N VAL A 167 -14.47 7.74 -6.12
CA VAL A 167 -13.05 8.15 -6.01
C VAL A 167 -12.56 8.73 -7.34
N GLY A 168 -12.82 8.06 -8.46
CA GLY A 168 -12.52 8.57 -9.80
C GLY A 168 -13.00 10.00 -10.04
N LEU A 169 -14.30 10.23 -9.82
CA LEU A 169 -14.93 11.53 -10.00
C LEU A 169 -14.41 12.58 -9.01
N ALA A 170 -14.16 12.18 -7.75
CA ALA A 170 -13.65 13.06 -6.71
C ALA A 170 -12.26 13.61 -7.03
N TYR A 171 -11.42 12.86 -7.75
CA TYR A 171 -10.16 13.39 -8.27
C TYR A 171 -10.36 14.20 -9.56
N ILE A 172 -11.01 13.63 -10.56
CA ILE A 172 -10.99 14.19 -11.93
C ILE A 172 -11.76 15.52 -12.02
N LEU A 173 -12.97 15.61 -11.44
CA LEU A 173 -13.81 16.81 -11.62
C LEU A 173 -13.23 18.05 -10.92
N PRO A 174 -12.82 18.00 -9.63
CA PRO A 174 -12.21 19.17 -9.00
C PRO A 174 -10.84 19.49 -9.59
N ALA A 175 -10.05 18.49 -10.01
CA ALA A 175 -8.78 18.73 -10.69
C ALA A 175 -8.97 19.56 -11.97
N ALA A 176 -9.92 19.17 -12.83
CA ALA A 176 -10.25 19.92 -14.05
C ALA A 176 -10.72 21.34 -13.74
N TYR A 177 -11.56 21.50 -12.71
CA TYR A 177 -12.02 22.81 -12.25
C TYR A 177 -10.85 23.70 -11.78
N PHE A 178 -9.97 23.21 -10.89
CA PHE A 178 -8.83 23.97 -10.39
C PHE A 178 -7.81 24.29 -11.50
N TRP A 179 -7.65 23.39 -12.46
CA TRP A 179 -6.81 23.62 -13.62
C TRP A 179 -7.33 24.78 -14.47
N ARG A 180 -8.63 24.77 -14.81
CA ARG A 180 -9.28 25.83 -15.58
C ARG A 180 -9.26 27.17 -14.86
N LYS A 181 -9.40 27.17 -13.53
CA LYS A 181 -9.32 28.37 -12.68
C LYS A 181 -7.90 28.88 -12.46
N GLY A 182 -6.86 28.17 -12.89
CA GLY A 182 -5.46 28.57 -12.70
C GLY A 182 -4.98 28.48 -11.25
N TRP A 183 -5.65 27.70 -10.39
CA TRP A 183 -5.32 27.59 -8.96
C TRP A 183 -4.12 26.67 -8.67
N LEU A 184 -3.63 25.97 -9.68
CA LEU A 184 -2.51 25.02 -9.56
C LEU A 184 -1.22 25.65 -10.07
N SER A 185 -0.23 25.75 -9.20
CA SER A 185 1.14 26.09 -9.60
C SER A 185 1.73 25.03 -10.55
N ARG A 186 2.77 25.36 -11.32
CA ARG A 186 3.44 24.41 -12.23
C ARG A 186 3.82 23.06 -11.59
N PRO A 187 4.47 23.00 -10.41
CA PRO A 187 4.75 21.72 -9.77
C PRO A 187 3.47 21.00 -9.30
N MET A 188 2.46 21.75 -8.83
CA MET A 188 1.19 21.16 -8.41
C MET A 188 0.42 20.54 -9.58
N LYS A 189 0.51 21.11 -10.78
CA LYS A 189 -0.06 20.52 -12.00
C LYS A 189 0.51 19.13 -12.27
N GLY A 190 1.82 18.96 -12.20
CA GLY A 190 2.47 17.65 -12.36
C GLY A 190 2.03 16.66 -11.27
N CYS A 191 1.96 17.11 -10.01
CA CYS A 191 1.49 16.30 -8.90
C CYS A 191 0.04 15.83 -9.10
N VAL A 192 -0.88 16.74 -9.42
CA VAL A 192 -2.30 16.42 -9.64
C VAL A 192 -2.48 15.49 -10.84
N LEU A 193 -1.72 15.67 -11.93
CA LEU A 193 -1.74 14.75 -13.07
C LEU A 193 -1.26 13.35 -12.66
N ALA A 194 -0.19 13.24 -11.88
CA ALA A 194 0.29 11.95 -11.38
C ALA A 194 -0.75 11.26 -10.48
N LEU A 195 -1.43 12.01 -9.60
CA LEU A 195 -2.50 11.47 -8.76
C LEU A 195 -3.70 10.98 -9.59
N CYS A 196 -4.13 11.76 -10.59
CA CYS A 196 -5.21 11.34 -11.50
C CYS A 196 -4.79 10.11 -12.33
N GLY A 197 -3.54 10.05 -12.78
CA GLY A 197 -2.97 8.88 -13.45
C GLY A 197 -2.99 7.63 -12.56
N LEU A 198 -2.63 7.77 -11.28
CA LEU A 198 -2.73 6.68 -10.29
C LEU A 198 -4.16 6.22 -10.06
N VAL A 199 -5.16 7.12 -10.08
CA VAL A 199 -6.58 6.77 -9.98
C VAL A 199 -7.05 5.96 -11.20
N CYS A 200 -6.66 6.36 -12.41
CA CYS A 200 -6.95 5.57 -13.61
C CYS A 200 -6.26 4.20 -13.56
N PHE A 201 -5.00 4.17 -13.14
CA PHE A 201 -4.25 2.93 -12.96
C PHE A 201 -4.87 2.01 -11.91
N GLN A 202 -5.43 2.56 -10.84
CA GLN A 202 -6.20 1.81 -9.84
C GLN A 202 -7.42 1.11 -10.45
N GLY A 203 -8.18 1.81 -11.30
CA GLY A 203 -9.29 1.21 -12.04
C GLY A 203 -8.84 0.06 -12.95
N LEU A 204 -7.73 0.24 -13.67
CA LEU A 204 -7.13 -0.80 -14.52
C LEU A 204 -6.66 -2.02 -13.71
N LEU A 205 -5.98 -1.80 -12.59
CA LEU A 205 -5.56 -2.89 -11.70
C LEU A 205 -6.75 -3.61 -11.09
N GLY A 206 -7.80 -2.90 -10.67
CA GLY A 206 -9.02 -3.50 -10.13
C GLY A 206 -9.72 -4.39 -11.16
N TRP A 207 -9.84 -3.93 -12.41
CA TRP A 207 -10.34 -4.75 -13.51
C TRP A 207 -9.46 -5.98 -13.75
N TYR A 208 -8.14 -5.80 -13.85
CA TYR A 208 -7.19 -6.91 -14.05
C TYR A 208 -7.29 -7.95 -12.93
N MET A 209 -7.45 -7.49 -11.69
CA MET A 209 -7.61 -8.32 -10.51
C MET A 209 -8.84 -9.23 -10.61
N VAL A 210 -10.01 -8.67 -10.96
CA VAL A 210 -11.26 -9.41 -11.10
C VAL A 210 -11.23 -10.35 -12.30
N LYS A 211 -10.91 -9.84 -13.50
CA LYS A 211 -10.88 -10.63 -14.75
C LYS A 211 -10.12 -11.94 -14.54
N SER A 212 -8.99 -11.81 -13.87
CA SER A 212 -8.08 -12.91 -13.68
C SER A 212 -8.47 -13.93 -12.59
N GLY A 213 -9.46 -13.61 -11.76
CA GLY A 213 -10.08 -14.54 -10.82
C GLY A 213 -11.26 -15.31 -11.45
N LEU A 214 -11.76 -14.85 -12.60
CA LEU A 214 -12.84 -15.48 -13.36
C LEU A 214 -12.34 -16.52 -14.38
N GLU A 215 -11.05 -16.50 -14.72
CA GLU A 215 -10.45 -17.44 -15.66
C GLU A 215 -10.24 -18.82 -15.02
N GLU A 216 -10.79 -19.87 -15.63
CA GLU A 216 -10.49 -21.26 -15.27
C GLU A 216 -9.01 -21.55 -15.49
N LYS A 217 -8.32 -22.10 -14.48
CA LYS A 217 -6.94 -22.59 -14.61
C LYS A 217 -7.01 -24.10 -14.81
N PRO A 218 -6.74 -24.62 -16.01
CA PRO A 218 -6.88 -26.06 -16.30
C PRO A 218 -5.92 -26.94 -15.48
N ASP A 219 -4.79 -26.37 -15.06
CA ASP A 219 -3.66 -27.13 -14.49
C ASP A 219 -3.43 -26.88 -13.00
N SER A 220 -4.32 -26.18 -12.29
CA SER A 220 -4.19 -26.03 -10.83
C SER A 220 -5.49 -26.34 -10.10
N TYR A 221 -5.41 -27.22 -9.11
CA TYR A 221 -6.41 -27.42 -8.07
C TYR A 221 -6.48 -26.21 -7.11
N ASP A 222 -6.14 -25.01 -7.58
CA ASP A 222 -6.18 -23.80 -6.77
C ASP A 222 -7.65 -23.38 -6.58
N ILE A 223 -7.98 -23.07 -5.33
CA ILE A 223 -9.23 -22.43 -4.97
C ILE A 223 -9.40 -21.17 -5.85
N PRO A 224 -10.55 -20.96 -6.53
CA PRO A 224 -10.80 -19.77 -7.34
C PRO A 224 -10.71 -18.51 -6.47
N ARG A 225 -9.57 -17.83 -6.51
CA ARG A 225 -9.33 -16.61 -5.74
C ARG A 225 -8.43 -15.67 -6.50
N VAL A 226 -8.57 -14.39 -6.18
CA VAL A 226 -7.68 -13.35 -6.66
C VAL A 226 -6.25 -13.65 -6.21
N SER A 227 -5.30 -13.63 -7.16
CA SER A 227 -3.87 -13.81 -6.85
C SER A 227 -3.40 -12.78 -5.82
N GLN A 228 -2.67 -13.25 -4.80
CA GLN A 228 -2.05 -12.43 -3.77
C GLN A 228 -1.14 -11.34 -4.34
N TYR A 229 -0.50 -11.60 -5.49
CA TYR A 229 0.31 -10.61 -6.20
C TYR A 229 -0.52 -9.45 -6.73
N ARG A 230 -1.70 -9.74 -7.30
CA ARG A 230 -2.62 -8.72 -7.83
C ARG A 230 -3.26 -7.93 -6.70
N LEU A 231 -3.66 -8.62 -5.63
CA LEU A 231 -4.18 -7.99 -4.41
C LEU A 231 -3.15 -7.05 -3.80
N ALA A 232 -1.89 -7.49 -3.65
CA ALA A 232 -0.80 -6.67 -3.15
C ALA A 232 -0.49 -5.47 -4.07
N ALA A 233 -0.46 -5.66 -5.39
CA ALA A 233 -0.26 -4.56 -6.34
C ALA A 233 -1.39 -3.52 -6.27
N HIS A 234 -2.64 -3.97 -6.18
CA HIS A 234 -3.80 -3.11 -6.09
C HIS A 234 -3.83 -2.34 -4.76
N LEU A 235 -3.66 -3.03 -3.62
CA LEU A 235 -3.59 -2.37 -2.31
C LEU A 235 -2.37 -1.44 -2.23
N GLY A 236 -1.20 -1.88 -2.68
CA GLY A 236 0.03 -1.09 -2.61
C GLY A 236 -0.07 0.22 -3.38
N SER A 237 -0.62 0.19 -4.61
CA SER A 237 -0.84 1.43 -5.37
C SER A 237 -1.96 2.29 -4.79
N ALA A 238 -2.97 1.72 -4.14
CA ALA A 238 -3.97 2.47 -3.36
C ALA A 238 -3.33 3.18 -2.15
N LEU A 239 -2.43 2.50 -1.42
CA LEU A 239 -1.67 3.07 -0.31
C LEU A 239 -0.72 4.19 -0.79
N VAL A 240 -0.13 4.08 -1.98
CA VAL A 240 0.68 5.15 -2.59
C VAL A 240 -0.20 6.36 -2.92
N LEU A 241 -1.32 6.16 -3.59
CA LEU A 241 -2.28 7.22 -3.93
C LEU A 241 -2.78 7.91 -2.66
N TYR A 242 -3.16 7.13 -1.65
CA TYR A 242 -3.56 7.59 -0.33
C TYR A 242 -2.48 8.45 0.33
N SER A 243 -1.26 7.91 0.44
CA SER A 243 -0.14 8.56 1.11
C SER A 243 0.27 9.85 0.41
N ALA A 244 0.33 9.85 -0.92
CA ALA A 244 0.67 11.03 -1.71
C ALA A 244 -0.39 12.13 -1.58
N SER A 245 -1.68 11.77 -1.58
CA SER A 245 -2.79 12.71 -1.44
C SER A 245 -2.85 13.30 -0.03
N LEU A 246 -2.74 12.45 1.00
CA LEU A 246 -2.70 12.87 2.39
C LEU A 246 -1.48 13.77 2.65
N TRP A 247 -0.28 13.34 2.24
CA TRP A 247 0.95 14.11 2.38
C TRP A 247 0.85 15.48 1.72
N THR A 248 0.31 15.55 0.50
CA THR A 248 0.17 16.80 -0.25
C THR A 248 -0.88 17.71 0.40
N GLY A 249 -2.02 17.16 0.82
CA GLY A 249 -3.07 17.89 1.53
C GLY A 249 -2.57 18.48 2.85
N LEU A 250 -1.96 17.66 3.71
CA LEU A 250 -1.29 18.11 4.93
C LEU A 250 -0.21 19.14 4.62
N SER A 251 0.50 18.94 3.50
CA SER A 251 1.59 19.83 3.13
C SER A 251 1.16 21.25 2.81
N LEU A 252 -0.03 21.40 2.23
CA LEU A 252 -0.64 22.68 1.88
C LEU A 252 -1.37 23.34 3.06
N LEU A 253 -1.86 22.54 4.01
CA LEU A 253 -2.71 23.03 5.10
C LEU A 253 -1.97 23.24 6.42
N LEU A 254 -0.95 22.41 6.71
CA LEU A 254 -0.25 22.52 7.98
C LEU A 254 0.86 23.58 7.90
N PRO A 255 0.91 24.51 8.88
CA PRO A 255 1.99 25.48 8.96
C PRO A 255 3.31 24.75 9.19
N ARG A 256 4.39 25.30 8.63
CA ARG A 256 5.74 24.79 8.89
C ARG A 256 6.27 25.41 10.16
N HIS A 257 6.85 24.58 11.02
CA HIS A 257 7.53 25.05 12.22
C HIS A 257 8.94 25.51 11.87
N GLN A 258 9.34 26.68 12.37
CA GLN A 258 10.73 27.15 12.32
C GLN A 258 11.52 26.40 13.40
N LEU A 259 12.09 25.26 13.04
CA LEU A 259 12.93 24.47 13.93
C LEU A 259 14.41 24.70 13.61
N PRO A 260 15.27 24.94 14.61
CA PRO A 260 16.71 25.00 14.39
C PRO A 260 17.21 23.69 13.76
N GLU A 261 17.95 23.81 12.65
CA GLU A 261 18.47 22.67 11.91
C GLU A 261 19.66 22.02 12.65
N THR A 262 19.36 21.23 13.67
CA THR A 262 20.34 20.46 14.45
C THR A 262 20.58 19.07 13.88
N ARG A 263 21.75 18.47 14.15
CA ARG A 263 22.05 17.07 13.76
C ARG A 263 21.01 16.07 14.31
N GLN A 264 20.48 16.31 15.51
CA GLN A 264 19.47 15.45 16.11
C GLN A 264 18.12 15.56 15.37
N LEU A 265 17.70 16.76 14.98
CA LEU A 265 16.48 16.96 14.19
C LEU A 265 16.59 16.31 12.80
N LEU A 266 17.76 16.40 12.16
CA LEU A 266 18.01 15.72 10.89
C LEU A 266 17.89 14.20 11.02
N ARG A 267 18.48 13.61 12.08
CA ARG A 267 18.32 12.18 12.38
C ARG A 267 16.86 11.82 12.65
N LEU A 268 16.13 12.64 13.42
CA LEU A 268 14.71 12.41 13.69
C LEU A 268 13.88 12.37 12.41
N ARG A 269 14.16 13.27 11.45
CA ARG A 269 13.48 13.27 10.15
C ARG A 269 13.75 12.02 9.33
N HIS A 270 15.03 11.64 9.20
CA HIS A 270 15.38 10.41 8.48
C HIS A 270 14.74 9.19 9.14
N PHE A 271 14.76 9.15 10.48
CA PHE A 271 14.13 8.07 11.21
C PHE A 271 12.61 8.06 11.00
N ALA A 272 11.93 9.21 11.08
CA ALA A 272 10.50 9.31 10.82
C ALA A 272 10.11 8.85 9.40
N HIS A 273 10.90 9.22 8.37
CA HIS A 273 10.69 8.73 7.01
C HIS A 273 10.93 7.22 6.88
N GLY A 274 12.00 6.70 7.49
CA GLY A 274 12.28 5.27 7.53
C GLY A 274 11.18 4.47 8.24
N THR A 275 10.69 4.96 9.38
CA THR A 275 9.56 4.37 10.11
C THR A 275 8.28 4.43 9.28
N THR A 276 8.01 5.53 8.57
CA THR A 276 6.85 5.65 7.68
C THR A 276 6.92 4.63 6.54
N ALA A 277 8.09 4.43 5.93
CA ALA A 277 8.30 3.41 4.92
C ALA A 277 8.10 2.00 5.49
N LEU A 278 8.57 1.73 6.71
CA LEU A 278 8.37 0.44 7.37
C LEU A 278 6.89 0.17 7.71
N VAL A 279 6.14 1.18 8.14
CA VAL A 279 4.68 1.10 8.33
C VAL A 279 3.99 0.76 7.00
N PHE A 280 4.36 1.44 5.92
CA PHE A 280 3.84 1.17 4.58
C PHE A 280 4.12 -0.28 4.15
N LEU A 281 5.35 -0.76 4.31
CA LEU A 281 5.74 -2.13 3.96
C LEU A 281 5.00 -3.18 4.80
N THR A 282 4.75 -2.90 6.08
CA THR A 282 3.99 -3.78 6.97
C THR A 282 2.52 -3.83 6.57
N ALA A 283 1.92 -2.70 6.21
CA ALA A 283 0.55 -2.67 5.68
C ALA A 283 0.45 -3.44 4.36
N LEU A 284 1.44 -3.28 3.47
CA LEU A 284 1.51 -4.01 2.19
C LEU A 284 1.69 -5.51 2.38
N SER A 285 2.52 -5.96 3.32
CA SER A 285 2.71 -7.41 3.56
C SER A 285 1.43 -8.09 4.05
N GLY A 286 0.52 -7.35 4.70
CA GLY A 286 -0.81 -7.82 5.06
C GLY A 286 -1.66 -8.25 3.85
N ALA A 287 -1.42 -7.69 2.64
CA ALA A 287 -2.09 -8.12 1.42
C ALA A 287 -1.74 -9.57 1.03
N PHE A 288 -0.49 -9.99 1.26
CA PHE A 288 -0.07 -11.36 1.02
C PHE A 288 -0.67 -12.30 2.05
N VAL A 289 -0.73 -11.88 3.32
CA VAL A 289 -1.38 -12.65 4.39
C VAL A 289 -2.86 -12.89 4.07
N ALA A 290 -3.58 -11.85 3.66
CA ALA A 290 -4.99 -11.97 3.27
C ALA A 290 -5.17 -12.70 1.94
N GLY A 291 -4.25 -12.55 0.98
CA GLY A 291 -4.33 -13.21 -0.33
C GLY A 291 -4.11 -14.72 -0.26
N LEU A 292 -3.25 -15.17 0.67
CA LEU A 292 -2.97 -16.59 0.89
C LEU A 292 -3.82 -17.24 1.99
N ASP A 293 -4.69 -16.48 2.65
CA ASP A 293 -5.41 -16.89 3.86
C ASP A 293 -4.46 -17.34 4.99
N ALA A 294 -3.24 -16.79 4.99
CA ALA A 294 -2.15 -17.16 5.87
C ALA A 294 -2.42 -16.84 7.35
N GLY A 295 -3.42 -15.98 7.63
CA GLY A 295 -3.89 -15.70 8.99
C GLY A 295 -4.46 -16.92 9.73
N LEU A 296 -4.81 -17.99 9.01
CA LEU A 296 -5.39 -19.22 9.55
C LEU A 296 -4.36 -20.37 9.74
N VAL A 297 -3.09 -20.13 9.44
CA VAL A 297 -2.05 -21.19 9.45
C VAL A 297 -1.59 -21.48 10.88
N TYR A 298 -0.99 -20.49 11.55
CA TYR A 298 -0.64 -20.58 12.97
C TYR A 298 -1.42 -19.57 13.79
N ASN A 299 -2.32 -20.00 14.67
CA ASN A 299 -3.16 -19.11 15.50
C ASN A 299 -2.67 -19.01 16.96
N SER A 300 -1.35 -18.99 17.15
CA SER A 300 -0.67 -18.78 18.44
C SER A 300 0.24 -17.55 18.37
N PHE A 301 0.53 -16.94 19.52
CA PHE A 301 1.46 -15.82 19.67
C PHE A 301 2.12 -15.86 21.07
N PRO A 302 3.41 -15.54 21.24
CA PRO A 302 4.36 -15.06 20.22
C PRO A 302 4.97 -16.16 19.34
N LYS A 303 4.92 -17.41 19.79
CA LYS A 303 5.37 -18.58 19.01
C LYS A 303 4.38 -18.93 17.89
N MET A 304 4.87 -19.62 16.86
CA MET A 304 4.08 -20.24 15.79
C MET A 304 3.98 -21.75 16.07
N GLY A 305 2.85 -22.17 16.67
CA GLY A 305 2.73 -23.46 17.33
C GLY A 305 3.67 -23.54 18.53
N GLU A 306 4.40 -24.64 18.64
CA GLU A 306 5.38 -24.86 19.72
C GLU A 306 6.74 -24.17 19.48
N ARG A 307 6.95 -23.59 18.29
CA ARG A 307 8.26 -23.11 17.82
C ARG A 307 8.28 -21.60 17.60
N TRP A 308 9.46 -20.99 17.70
CA TRP A 308 9.67 -19.59 17.34
C TRP A 308 9.81 -19.40 15.83
N ILE A 309 10.46 -20.36 15.17
CA ILE A 309 10.70 -20.41 13.73
C ILE A 309 10.14 -21.75 13.25
N PRO A 310 9.10 -21.76 12.39
CA PRO A 310 8.59 -22.98 11.77
C PRO A 310 9.62 -23.64 10.83
N ASP A 311 9.55 -24.96 10.68
CA ASP A 311 10.50 -25.71 9.82
C ASP A 311 10.16 -25.60 8.34
N ASP A 312 8.89 -25.32 8.04
CA ASP A 312 8.32 -25.28 6.71
C ASP A 312 8.50 -23.91 6.00
N LEU A 313 9.27 -22.98 6.59
CA LEU A 313 9.51 -21.66 6.00
C LEU A 313 10.16 -21.69 4.61
N LEU A 314 10.96 -22.72 4.30
CA LEU A 314 11.66 -22.87 3.03
C LEU A 314 11.17 -24.08 2.21
N ALA A 315 9.94 -24.53 2.46
CA ALA A 315 9.39 -25.74 1.85
C ALA A 315 9.27 -25.65 0.31
N PHE A 316 9.12 -24.45 -0.25
CA PHE A 316 8.91 -24.27 -1.70
C PHE A 316 10.23 -24.04 -2.45
N SER A 317 10.31 -24.57 -3.68
CA SER A 317 11.43 -24.33 -4.60
C SER A 317 10.97 -23.55 -5.84
N PRO A 318 11.74 -22.54 -6.32
CA PRO A 318 12.93 -21.97 -5.70
C PRO A 318 12.63 -21.21 -4.40
N THR A 319 13.65 -21.01 -3.56
CA THR A 319 13.54 -20.44 -2.20
C THR A 319 12.79 -19.10 -2.16
N LEU A 320 12.93 -18.26 -3.19
CA LEU A 320 12.24 -16.97 -3.30
C LEU A 320 10.71 -17.08 -3.31
N ARG A 321 10.15 -18.21 -3.78
CA ARG A 321 8.69 -18.42 -3.75
C ARG A 321 8.14 -18.45 -2.34
N ASN A 322 8.93 -18.86 -1.35
CA ASN A 322 8.44 -18.91 0.04
C ASN A 322 8.03 -17.52 0.55
N ILE A 323 8.79 -16.48 0.20
CA ILE A 323 8.55 -15.11 0.67
C ILE A 323 7.16 -14.59 0.24
N PHE A 324 6.62 -15.07 -0.88
CA PHE A 324 5.39 -14.53 -1.48
C PHE A 324 4.25 -15.55 -1.65
N GLU A 325 4.53 -16.85 -1.55
CA GLU A 325 3.59 -17.93 -1.88
C GLU A 325 3.45 -18.96 -0.76
N ASN A 326 4.44 -19.09 0.13
CA ASN A 326 4.34 -20.00 1.28
C ASN A 326 3.55 -19.29 2.39
N PRO A 327 2.35 -19.78 2.76
CA PRO A 327 1.51 -19.13 3.76
C PRO A 327 2.21 -19.00 5.12
N THR A 328 2.99 -20.01 5.54
CA THR A 328 3.73 -19.96 6.80
C THR A 328 4.77 -18.85 6.81
N THR A 329 5.54 -18.73 5.72
CA THR A 329 6.60 -17.72 5.58
C THR A 329 6.01 -16.32 5.49
N VAL A 330 4.96 -16.12 4.70
CA VAL A 330 4.25 -14.84 4.60
C VAL A 330 3.68 -14.42 5.96
N GLN A 331 3.12 -15.36 6.73
CA GLN A 331 2.62 -15.08 8.07
C GLN A 331 3.76 -14.70 9.02
N PHE A 332 4.88 -15.44 8.98
CA PHE A 332 6.07 -15.16 9.78
C PHE A 332 6.66 -13.78 9.46
N ASP A 333 6.88 -13.47 8.18
CA ASP A 333 7.43 -12.20 7.70
C ASP A 333 6.57 -11.02 8.16
N HIS A 334 5.24 -11.14 8.04
CA HIS A 334 4.32 -10.10 8.50
C HIS A 334 4.40 -9.87 10.02
N ARG A 335 4.54 -10.94 10.83
CA ARG A 335 4.74 -10.82 12.29
C ARG A 335 6.04 -10.08 12.61
N ILE A 336 7.13 -10.45 11.95
CA ILE A 336 8.44 -9.82 12.14
C ILE A 336 8.39 -8.33 11.73
N LEU A 337 7.76 -8.01 10.59
CA LEU A 337 7.52 -6.64 10.17
C LEU A 337 6.68 -5.84 11.18
N GLY A 338 5.65 -6.46 11.77
CA GLY A 338 4.84 -5.86 12.84
C GLY A 338 5.66 -5.53 14.09
N VAL A 339 6.48 -6.47 14.57
CA VAL A 339 7.38 -6.28 15.72
C VAL A 339 8.44 -5.20 15.42
N ALA A 340 9.05 -5.24 14.24
CA ALA A 340 10.02 -4.24 13.81
C ALA A 340 9.39 -2.84 13.75
N THR A 341 8.15 -2.74 13.24
CA THR A 341 7.40 -1.48 13.13
C THR A 341 7.11 -0.86 14.49
N VAL A 342 6.53 -1.61 15.43
CA VAL A 342 6.21 -1.06 16.76
C VAL A 342 7.50 -0.71 17.53
N THR A 343 8.57 -1.48 17.35
CA THR A 343 9.89 -1.19 17.92
C THR A 343 10.45 0.13 17.36
N ALA A 344 10.41 0.30 16.03
CA ALA A 344 10.88 1.52 15.38
C ALA A 344 10.05 2.75 15.81
N ILE A 345 8.73 2.61 15.92
CA ILE A 345 7.83 3.69 16.39
C ILE A 345 8.13 4.05 17.85
N THR A 346 8.33 3.05 18.71
CA THR A 346 8.66 3.27 20.13
C THR A 346 10.00 3.98 20.26
N ALA A 347 11.03 3.52 19.54
CA ALA A 347 12.33 4.17 19.51
C ALA A 347 12.25 5.60 18.96
N LEU A 348 11.46 5.83 17.91
CA LEU A 348 11.22 7.16 17.33
C LEU A 348 10.57 8.09 18.36
N TYR A 349 9.55 7.62 19.08
CA TYR A 349 8.89 8.38 20.15
C TYR A 349 9.87 8.74 21.28
N LEU A 350 10.62 7.77 21.80
CA LEU A 350 11.62 8.00 22.84
C LEU A 350 12.74 8.95 22.40
N PHE A 351 13.18 8.85 21.13
CA PHE A 351 14.16 9.77 20.57
C PHE A 351 13.60 11.19 20.41
N SER A 352 12.34 11.32 19.98
CA SER A 352 11.67 12.61 19.81
C SER A 352 11.58 13.41 21.13
N ARG A 353 11.46 12.72 22.27
CA ARG A 353 11.43 13.33 23.60
C ARG A 353 12.72 14.04 24.01
N LYS A 354 13.85 13.75 23.34
CA LYS A 354 15.15 14.38 23.59
C LYS A 354 15.30 15.73 22.86
N ILE A 355 14.34 16.10 22.03
CA ILE A 355 14.40 17.28 21.16
C ILE A 355 13.26 18.23 21.57
N PRO A 356 13.51 19.55 21.68
CA PRO A 356 12.46 20.53 21.97
C PRO A 356 11.54 20.69 20.76
N LEU A 357 10.48 19.88 20.70
CA LEU A 357 9.52 19.87 19.61
C LEU A 357 8.24 20.65 19.94
N PRO A 358 7.61 21.32 18.94
CA PRO A 358 6.32 21.98 19.09
C PRO A 358 5.25 21.02 19.63
N ARG A 359 4.24 21.57 20.31
CA ARG A 359 3.16 20.79 20.93
C ARG A 359 2.49 19.84 19.91
N ARG A 360 2.20 20.33 18.70
CA ARG A 360 1.59 19.53 17.63
C ARG A 360 2.46 18.36 17.18
N THR A 361 3.76 18.58 17.02
CA THR A 361 4.71 17.52 16.65
C THR A 361 4.83 16.45 17.74
N ARG A 362 4.83 16.88 19.02
CA ARG A 362 4.79 15.94 20.16
C ARG A 362 3.50 15.14 20.21
N MET A 363 2.36 15.79 19.94
CA MET A 363 1.07 15.10 19.83
C MET A 363 1.09 14.08 18.68
N ALA A 364 1.60 14.44 17.49
CA ALA A 364 1.72 13.51 16.38
C ALA A 364 2.58 12.28 16.72
N ALA A 365 3.71 12.46 17.41
CA ALA A 365 4.56 11.36 17.86
C ALA A 365 3.87 10.45 18.90
N ALA A 366 3.16 11.04 19.86
CA ALA A 366 2.39 10.30 20.85
C ALA A 366 1.20 9.55 20.23
N SER A 367 0.47 10.18 19.31
CA SER A 367 -0.63 9.56 18.56
C SER A 367 -0.13 8.39 17.72
N LEU A 368 1.02 8.53 17.05
CA LEU A 368 1.63 7.43 16.29
C LEU A 368 1.90 6.21 17.17
N LEU A 369 2.47 6.41 18.37
CA LEU A 369 2.70 5.33 19.32
C LEU A 369 1.39 4.70 19.82
N ALA A 370 0.39 5.53 20.19
CA ALA A 370 -0.89 5.04 20.68
C ALA A 370 -1.62 4.18 19.64
N VAL A 371 -1.66 4.63 18.38
CA VAL A 371 -2.26 3.88 17.27
C VAL A 371 -1.45 2.61 16.98
N ALA A 372 -0.12 2.63 17.13
CA ALA A 372 0.71 1.42 16.98
C ALA A 372 0.35 0.36 18.03
N CYS A 373 0.17 0.74 19.30
CA CYS A 373 -0.26 -0.17 20.35
C CYS A 373 -1.64 -0.78 20.06
N MET A 374 -2.60 0.04 19.62
CA MET A 374 -3.92 -0.45 19.20
C MET A 374 -3.81 -1.43 18.02
N GLN A 375 -2.97 -1.11 17.03
CA GLN A 375 -2.79 -1.93 15.84
C GLN A 375 -2.17 -3.30 16.16
N VAL A 376 -1.20 -3.35 17.08
CA VAL A 376 -0.64 -4.61 17.58
C VAL A 376 -1.71 -5.44 18.29
N GLY A 377 -2.51 -4.81 19.17
CA GLY A 377 -3.64 -5.47 19.82
C GLY A 377 -4.62 -6.07 18.81
N LEU A 378 -5.05 -5.30 17.82
CA LEU A 378 -5.94 -5.76 16.74
C LEU A 378 -5.32 -6.93 15.95
N GLY A 379 -4.03 -6.87 15.63
CA GLY A 379 -3.34 -7.92 14.88
C GLY A 379 -3.27 -9.24 15.65
N ILE A 380 -2.87 -9.17 16.93
CA ILE A 380 -2.82 -10.34 17.82
C ILE A 380 -4.23 -10.91 18.04
N SER A 381 -5.24 -10.07 18.28
CA SER A 381 -6.62 -10.53 18.45
C SER A 381 -7.18 -11.18 17.18
N THR A 382 -6.92 -10.60 16.00
CA THR A 382 -7.31 -11.18 14.71
C THR A 382 -6.69 -12.57 14.54
N LEU A 383 -5.42 -12.72 14.92
CA LEU A 383 -4.69 -13.98 14.84
C LEU A 383 -5.24 -15.04 15.81
N LEU A 384 -5.37 -14.72 17.10
CA LEU A 384 -5.76 -15.68 18.13
C LEU A 384 -7.22 -16.13 18.00
N LEU A 385 -8.08 -15.28 17.43
CA LEU A 385 -9.51 -15.56 17.27
C LEU A 385 -9.87 -16.11 15.89
N TYR A 386 -8.90 -16.60 15.12
CA TYR A 386 -9.11 -17.23 13.81
C TYR A 386 -9.73 -16.30 12.76
N VAL A 387 -9.19 -15.09 12.65
CA VAL A 387 -9.51 -14.08 11.63
C VAL A 387 -11.02 -13.73 11.55
N PRO A 388 -11.70 -13.32 12.66
CA PRO A 388 -13.09 -12.88 12.55
C PRO A 388 -13.18 -11.65 11.65
N THR A 389 -14.09 -11.66 10.68
CA THR A 389 -14.21 -10.59 9.66
C THR A 389 -14.23 -9.18 10.24
N PRO A 390 -14.97 -8.87 11.33
CA PRO A 390 -14.94 -7.53 11.91
C PRO A 390 -13.58 -7.13 12.48
N LEU A 391 -12.86 -8.05 13.12
CA LEU A 391 -11.52 -7.78 13.66
C LEU A 391 -10.49 -7.62 12.54
N ALA A 392 -10.52 -8.50 11.54
CA ALA A 392 -9.64 -8.42 10.39
C ALA A 392 -9.85 -7.10 9.61
N ALA A 393 -11.11 -6.70 9.38
CA ALA A 393 -11.44 -5.42 8.74
C ALA A 393 -11.00 -4.22 9.58
N THR A 394 -11.16 -4.30 10.92
CA THR A 394 -10.71 -3.24 11.83
C THR A 394 -9.19 -3.15 11.87
N HIS A 395 -8.48 -4.28 11.86
CA HIS A 395 -7.02 -4.34 11.78
C HIS A 395 -6.51 -3.74 10.46
N GLN A 396 -7.13 -4.07 9.33
CA GLN A 396 -6.81 -3.45 8.05
C GLN A 396 -7.05 -1.93 8.09
N SER A 397 -8.19 -1.49 8.62
CA SER A 397 -8.52 -0.06 8.77
C SER A 397 -7.53 0.67 9.70
N GLY A 398 -7.14 0.01 10.80
CA GLY A 398 -6.15 0.52 11.75
C GLY A 398 -4.76 0.69 11.13
N SER A 399 -4.40 -0.11 10.12
CA SER A 399 -3.14 0.06 9.38
C SER A 399 -3.10 1.39 8.61
N LEU A 400 -4.23 1.84 8.04
CA LEU A 400 -4.34 3.15 7.40
C LEU A 400 -4.25 4.28 8.42
N ALA A 401 -4.89 4.12 9.59
CA ALA A 401 -4.78 5.08 10.68
C ALA A 401 -3.33 5.20 11.17
N LEU A 402 -2.60 4.09 11.27
CA LEU A 402 -1.19 4.07 11.63
C LEU A 402 -0.33 4.80 10.59
N LEU A 403 -0.55 4.53 9.30
CA LEU A 403 0.12 5.22 8.20
C LEU A 403 -0.21 6.72 8.18
N SER A 404 -1.46 7.10 8.50
CA SER A 404 -1.89 8.49 8.65
C SER A 404 -1.08 9.22 9.72
N ALA A 405 -0.94 8.62 10.90
CA ALA A 405 -0.22 9.19 12.02
C ALA A 405 1.28 9.34 11.70
N ALA A 406 1.85 8.36 10.99
CA ALA A 406 3.25 8.40 10.54
C ALA A 406 3.48 9.54 9.54
N LEU A 407 2.60 9.67 8.54
CA LEU A 407 2.63 10.77 7.56
C LEU A 407 2.40 12.13 8.20
N TRP A 408 1.51 12.22 9.20
CA TRP A 408 1.28 13.45 9.95
C TRP A 408 2.54 13.88 10.71
N LEU A 409 3.19 12.96 11.46
CA LEU A 409 4.45 13.25 12.13
C LEU A 409 5.54 13.70 11.14
N ALA A 410 5.69 13.00 10.02
CA ALA A 410 6.64 13.38 8.99
C ALA A 410 6.31 14.76 8.37
N ALA A 411 5.02 15.10 8.23
CA ALA A 411 4.56 16.40 7.71
C ALA A 411 4.87 17.56 8.68
N GLU A 412 4.75 17.32 9.99
CA GLU A 412 5.12 18.27 11.05
C GLU A 412 6.64 18.52 11.11
N LEU A 413 7.43 17.53 10.69
CA LEU A 413 8.89 17.58 10.66
C LEU A 413 9.48 18.11 9.34
N ARG A 414 8.67 18.58 8.39
CA ARG A 414 9.17 19.07 7.09
C ARG A 414 10.15 20.23 7.23
N ARG A 415 11.12 20.29 6.31
CA ARG A 415 12.05 21.42 6.18
C ARG A 415 11.35 22.66 5.62
N LEU A 416 11.84 23.83 6.00
CA LEU A 416 11.56 25.06 5.26
C LEU A 416 12.30 25.00 3.91
N PRO A 417 11.68 25.40 2.79
CA PRO A 417 12.39 25.61 1.54
C PRO A 417 13.46 26.67 1.77
N LYS A 418 14.66 26.44 1.24
CA LYS A 418 15.72 27.45 1.22
C LYS A 418 15.40 28.53 0.21
#